data_AF-X1V576-F1
#
_entry.id   AF-X1V576-F1
#
_cell.length_a   1.000
_cell.length_b   1.000
_cell.length_c   1.000
_cell.angle_alpha   90.00
_cell.angle_beta   90.00
_cell.angle_gamma   90.00
#
_symmetry.space_group_name_H-M   'P 1'
#
loop_
_entity.id
_entity.type
_entity.pdbx_description
1 polymer ?
#
loop_
_entity_poly.entity_id
_entity_poly.type
_entity_poly.pdbx_seq_one_letter_code
_entity_poly.pdbx_strand_id
1 'polypeptide(L)'
;DTLEDRVAAKVLQGLSQGSAPYLVGNGTSAPEIRTQQAVDDFVDDCLHGAKPKKDSTVTWYLTALNRLVELYPVLPMDGKALGRFIGTAKSGKHRHMYSRVLVTFYGVLSRLYGWKRQGVFNPTDQDEMQRVGYEAPELPPLQADELERIIGALPGADQDVRLCHLLLMTTGLRPVEIVNLEPASFLDTRVQ
;
A
#
# COMPACT_ATOMS: atom_id res chain seq x y z
N ASP A 1 29.62 0.31 4.93
CA ASP A 1 30.33 -0.83 4.31
C ASP A 1 29.84 -2.17 4.87
N THR A 2 28.52 -2.30 4.98
CA THR A 2 27.88 -3.51 5.49
C THR A 2 27.57 -4.47 4.33
N LEU A 3 27.31 -5.73 4.64
CA LEU A 3 26.79 -6.70 3.66
C LEU A 3 25.51 -6.17 2.97
N GLU A 4 24.74 -5.35 3.68
CA GLU A 4 23.51 -4.72 3.22
C GLU A 4 23.76 -3.65 2.14
N ASP A 5 24.78 -2.80 2.32
CA ASP A 5 25.21 -1.82 1.30
C ASP A 5 25.63 -2.54 0.00
N ARG A 6 26.27 -3.69 0.15
CA ARG A 6 26.77 -4.50 -0.98
C ARG A 6 25.64 -5.22 -1.73
N VAL A 7 24.56 -5.61 -1.05
CA VAL A 7 23.36 -6.21 -1.69
C VAL A 7 22.54 -5.13 -2.39
N ALA A 8 22.31 -3.98 -1.75
CA ALA A 8 21.64 -2.84 -2.38
C ALA A 8 22.42 -2.36 -3.62
N ALA A 9 23.74 -2.24 -3.52
CA ALA A 9 24.61 -1.89 -4.64
C ALA A 9 24.60 -2.93 -5.76
N LYS A 10 24.54 -4.23 -5.45
CA LYS A 10 24.41 -5.30 -6.46
C LYS A 10 23.05 -5.30 -7.15
N VAL A 11 21.97 -5.00 -6.43
CA VAL A 11 20.63 -4.84 -7.02
C VAL A 11 20.62 -3.61 -7.95
N LEU A 12 21.18 -2.49 -7.51
CA LEU A 12 21.32 -1.27 -8.32
C LEU A 12 22.24 -1.48 -9.53
N GLN A 13 23.34 -2.24 -9.41
CA GLN A 13 24.19 -2.64 -10.54
C GLN A 13 23.43 -3.55 -11.52
N GLY A 14 22.61 -4.47 -11.03
CA GLY A 14 21.74 -5.30 -11.87
C GLY A 14 20.64 -4.53 -12.60
N LEU A 15 20.22 -3.37 -12.06
CA LEU A 15 19.28 -2.44 -12.69
C LEU A 15 19.95 -1.52 -13.73
N SER A 16 21.27 -1.34 -13.67
CA SER A 16 22.05 -0.53 -14.63
C SER A 16 22.35 -1.23 -15.95
N GLN A 17 22.15 -2.56 -16.02
CA GLN A 17 22.14 -3.26 -17.31
C GLN A 17 20.80 -2.98 -17.97
N GLY A 18 20.82 -2.00 -18.89
CA GLY A 18 19.64 -1.47 -19.57
C GLY A 18 18.65 -2.56 -19.94
N SER A 19 17.41 -2.39 -19.49
CA SER A 19 16.27 -3.19 -19.90
C SER A 19 16.22 -3.19 -21.43
N ALA A 20 16.44 -4.36 -22.04
CA ALA A 20 16.24 -4.53 -23.48
C ALA A 20 14.82 -4.04 -23.84
N PRO A 21 14.62 -3.36 -24.99
CA PRO A 21 13.31 -2.89 -25.39
C PRO A 21 12.34 -4.08 -25.47
N TYR A 22 11.26 -4.03 -24.67
CA TYR A 22 10.26 -5.08 -24.60
C TYR A 22 9.47 -5.14 -25.90
N LEU A 23 9.59 -6.26 -26.63
CA LEU A 23 8.82 -6.52 -27.84
C LEU A 23 7.36 -6.84 -27.46
N VAL A 24 6.45 -5.97 -27.87
CA VAL A 24 5.01 -6.27 -28.01
C VAL A 24 4.88 -7.40 -29.04
N GLY A 25 3.84 -8.23 -28.96
CA GLY A 25 3.60 -9.37 -29.86
C GLY A 25 3.62 -9.07 -31.38
N ASN A 26 3.69 -7.79 -31.77
CA ASN A 26 3.82 -7.30 -33.14
C ASN A 26 5.16 -6.59 -33.46
N GLY A 27 6.18 -6.66 -32.60
CA GLY A 27 7.49 -6.04 -32.82
C GLY A 27 7.60 -4.56 -32.43
N THR A 28 6.54 -3.94 -31.90
CA THR A 28 6.57 -2.59 -31.32
C THR A 28 7.18 -2.64 -29.92
N SER A 29 8.04 -1.69 -29.54
CA SER A 29 8.52 -1.62 -28.15
C SER A 29 7.42 -1.15 -27.20
N ALA A 30 7.34 -1.69 -25.98
CA ALA A 30 6.47 -1.14 -24.94
C ALA A 30 6.76 0.37 -24.74
N PRO A 31 5.75 1.21 -24.45
CA PRO A 31 5.95 2.64 -24.28
C PRO A 31 6.90 2.92 -23.12
N GLU A 32 7.88 3.81 -23.35
CA GLU A 32 8.79 4.28 -22.30
C GLU A 32 8.07 5.34 -21.47
N ILE A 33 7.57 4.93 -20.31
CA ILE A 33 6.80 5.80 -19.41
C ILE A 33 7.68 6.12 -18.20
N ARG A 34 7.81 7.40 -17.85
CA ARG A 34 8.49 7.80 -16.62
C ARG A 34 7.68 7.33 -15.42
N THR A 35 8.32 6.68 -14.45
CA THR A 35 7.61 6.12 -13.30
C THR A 35 6.89 7.20 -12.51
N GLN A 36 7.51 8.38 -12.33
CA GLN A 36 6.86 9.51 -11.66
C GLN A 36 5.56 9.93 -12.37
N GLN A 37 5.59 10.07 -13.70
CA GLN A 37 4.40 10.40 -14.48
C GLN A 37 3.29 9.37 -14.29
N ALA A 38 3.63 8.08 -14.32
CA ALA A 38 2.66 7.02 -14.11
C ALA A 38 2.06 7.05 -12.70
N VAL A 39 2.86 7.38 -11.68
CA VAL A 39 2.38 7.57 -10.30
C VAL A 39 1.43 8.78 -10.21
N ASP A 40 1.78 9.90 -10.84
CA ASP A 40 0.94 11.10 -10.86
C ASP A 40 -0.41 10.82 -11.54
N ASP A 41 -0.42 10.18 -12.70
CA ASP A 41 -1.62 9.78 -13.43
C ASP A 41 -2.50 8.81 -12.61
N PHE A 42 -1.87 7.89 -11.88
CA PHE A 42 -2.58 6.97 -10.98
C PHE A 42 -3.20 7.69 -9.78
N VAL A 43 -2.50 8.65 -9.19
CA VAL A 43 -3.00 9.44 -8.06
C VAL A 43 -4.18 10.30 -8.50
N ASP A 44 -4.07 10.96 -9.65
CA ASP A 44 -5.16 11.73 -10.25
C ASP A 44 -6.40 10.85 -10.47
N ASP A 45 -6.25 9.66 -11.08
CA ASP A 45 -7.36 8.72 -11.25
C ASP A 45 -7.91 8.19 -9.90
N CYS A 46 -7.07 8.02 -8.88
CA CYS A 46 -7.54 7.64 -7.54
C CYS A 46 -8.34 8.74 -6.85
N LEU A 47 -8.02 10.01 -7.06
CA LEU A 47 -8.69 11.15 -6.42
C LEU A 47 -9.92 11.61 -7.20
N HIS A 48 -9.86 11.53 -8.53
CA HIS A 48 -10.81 12.18 -9.43
C HIS A 48 -11.43 11.24 -10.46
N GLY A 49 -10.99 9.98 -10.54
CA GLY A 49 -11.52 8.99 -11.46
C GLY A 49 -12.93 8.53 -11.11
N ALA A 50 -13.44 7.56 -11.87
CA ALA A 50 -14.83 7.08 -11.75
C ALA A 50 -15.19 6.49 -10.37
N LYS A 51 -14.19 6.07 -9.58
CA LYS A 51 -14.37 5.55 -8.22
C LYS A 51 -13.31 6.15 -7.29
N PRO A 52 -13.51 7.40 -6.83
CA PRO A 52 -12.56 8.08 -5.97
C PRO A 52 -12.24 7.28 -4.71
N LYS A 53 -10.99 7.37 -4.26
CA LYS A 53 -10.47 6.73 -3.05
C LYS A 53 -10.37 7.76 -1.92
N LYS A 54 -10.43 7.27 -0.69
CA LYS A 54 -10.14 8.08 0.50
C LYS A 54 -8.66 8.46 0.51
N ASP A 55 -8.34 9.66 0.99
CA ASP A 55 -6.96 10.17 1.08
C ASP A 55 -6.02 9.20 1.82
N SER A 56 -6.49 8.57 2.90
CA SER A 56 -5.71 7.57 3.64
C SER A 56 -5.30 6.37 2.78
N THR A 57 -6.14 5.98 1.81
CA THR A 57 -5.84 4.90 0.87
C THR A 57 -4.85 5.36 -0.19
N VAL A 58 -4.95 6.60 -0.67
CA VAL A 58 -4.00 7.20 -1.61
C VAL A 58 -2.61 7.33 -0.97
N THR A 59 -2.55 7.84 0.26
CA THR A 59 -1.31 7.91 1.06
C THR A 59 -0.68 6.53 1.26
N TRP A 60 -1.50 5.51 1.51
CA TRP A 60 -1.02 4.12 1.60
C TRP A 60 -0.44 3.62 0.27
N TYR A 61 -1.05 3.92 -0.88
CA TYR A 61 -0.48 3.61 -2.19
C TYR A 61 0.86 4.33 -2.42
N LEU A 62 0.91 5.64 -2.15
CA LEU A 62 2.12 6.47 -2.33
C LEU A 62 3.31 5.97 -1.52
N THR A 63 3.07 5.42 -0.32
CA THR A 63 4.13 4.83 0.51
C THR A 63 4.90 3.74 -0.24
N ALA A 64 4.21 2.92 -1.04
CA ALA A 64 4.85 1.89 -1.86
C ALA A 64 5.38 2.44 -3.20
N LEU A 65 4.63 3.33 -3.85
CA LEU A 65 4.97 3.85 -5.18
C LEU A 65 6.15 4.81 -5.17
N ASN A 66 6.35 5.61 -4.12
CA ASN A 66 7.54 6.47 -4.01
C ASN A 66 8.83 5.64 -4.00
N ARG A 67 8.80 4.45 -3.37
CA ARG A 67 9.94 3.53 -3.41
C ARG A 67 10.17 2.96 -4.81
N LEU A 68 9.12 2.77 -5.59
CA LEU A 68 9.22 2.34 -6.98
C LEU A 68 9.88 3.44 -7.84
N VAL A 69 9.46 4.69 -7.67
CA VAL A 69 10.04 5.87 -8.36
C VAL A 69 11.54 5.99 -8.07
N GLU A 70 11.95 5.86 -6.81
CA GLU A 70 13.36 5.94 -6.41
C GLU A 70 14.24 4.89 -7.11
N LEU A 71 13.73 3.67 -7.29
CA LEU A 71 14.50 2.55 -7.81
C LEU A 71 14.42 2.42 -9.34
N TYR A 72 13.34 2.92 -9.94
CA TYR A 72 13.06 2.79 -11.36
C TYR A 72 12.63 4.15 -11.93
N PRO A 73 13.53 4.90 -12.58
CA PRO A 73 13.17 6.16 -13.26
C PRO A 73 12.20 5.96 -14.43
N VAL A 74 12.28 4.79 -15.08
CA VAL A 74 11.38 4.32 -16.14
C VAL A 74 10.54 3.17 -15.59
N LEU A 75 9.24 3.19 -15.90
CA LEU A 75 8.27 2.24 -15.38
C LEU A 75 8.64 0.81 -15.78
N PRO A 76 8.86 -0.11 -14.82
CA PRO A 76 9.24 -1.48 -15.16
C PRO A 76 8.07 -2.21 -15.84
N MET A 77 8.33 -2.83 -16.99
CA MET A 77 7.32 -3.52 -17.81
C MET A 77 7.50 -5.05 -17.84
N ASP A 78 8.33 -5.60 -16.95
CA ASP A 78 8.52 -7.04 -16.78
C ASP A 78 8.24 -7.51 -15.34
N GLY A 79 7.67 -8.70 -15.22
CA GLY A 79 7.35 -9.33 -13.94
C GLY A 79 8.59 -9.61 -13.08
N LYS A 80 9.76 -9.83 -13.69
CA LYS A 80 11.01 -10.11 -12.95
C LYS A 80 11.52 -8.88 -12.19
N ALA A 81 11.46 -7.70 -12.80
CA ALA A 81 11.79 -6.43 -12.15
C ALA A 81 10.82 -6.14 -10.99
N LEU A 82 9.52 -6.39 -11.20
CA LEU A 82 8.53 -6.28 -10.12
C LEU A 82 8.79 -7.29 -8.99
N GLY A 83 9.14 -8.54 -9.31
CA GLY A 83 9.52 -9.55 -8.32
C GLY A 83 10.76 -9.13 -7.51
N ARG A 84 11.79 -8.59 -8.17
CA ARG A 84 12.97 -8.02 -7.49
C ARG A 84 12.60 -6.85 -6.58
N PHE A 85 11.75 -5.94 -7.06
CA PHE A 85 11.25 -4.81 -6.27
C PHE A 85 10.51 -5.30 -5.01
N ILE A 86 9.59 -6.24 -5.14
CA ILE A 86 8.88 -6.84 -4.00
C ILE A 86 9.89 -7.48 -3.04
N GLY A 87 10.91 -8.17 -3.57
CA GLY A 87 11.99 -8.77 -2.79
C GLY A 87 12.82 -7.80 -1.94
N THR A 88 12.81 -6.49 -2.25
CA THR A 88 13.52 -5.48 -1.44
C THR A 88 12.89 -5.27 -0.06
N ALA A 89 11.62 -5.66 0.13
CA ALA A 89 10.95 -5.54 1.41
C ALA A 89 11.49 -6.55 2.44
N LYS A 90 11.87 -6.03 3.61
CA LYS A 90 12.41 -6.80 4.74
C LYS A 90 11.39 -7.71 5.45
N SER A 91 10.10 -7.39 5.36
CA SER A 91 9.03 -8.11 6.07
C SER A 91 7.95 -8.62 5.12
N GLY A 92 7.31 -9.74 5.45
CA GLY A 92 6.18 -10.28 4.68
C GLY A 92 5.02 -9.29 4.51
N LYS A 93 4.72 -8.49 5.54
CA LYS A 93 3.71 -7.42 5.48
C LYS A 93 4.00 -6.40 4.37
N HIS A 94 5.24 -5.90 4.29
CA HIS A 94 5.65 -4.97 3.23
C HIS A 94 5.70 -5.62 1.85
N ARG A 95 6.10 -6.90 1.73
CA ARG A 95 6.05 -7.63 0.46
C ARG A 95 4.62 -7.74 -0.07
N HIS A 96 3.68 -8.09 0.81
CA HIS A 96 2.26 -8.14 0.48
C HIS A 96 1.70 -6.77 0.11
N MET A 97 2.05 -5.72 0.86
CA MET A 97 1.71 -4.34 0.52
C MET A 97 2.19 -4.00 -0.90
N TYR A 98 3.48 -4.18 -1.20
CA TYR A 98 4.03 -3.91 -2.54
C TYR A 98 3.31 -4.71 -3.62
N SER A 99 3.10 -6.01 -3.41
CA SER A 99 2.35 -6.85 -4.36
C SER A 99 0.95 -6.31 -4.63
N ARG A 100 0.17 -5.96 -3.61
CA ARG A 100 -1.20 -5.42 -3.77
C ARG A 100 -1.23 -4.05 -4.42
N VAL A 101 -0.30 -3.17 -4.04
CA VAL A 101 -0.21 -1.83 -4.64
C VAL A 101 0.12 -1.95 -6.11
N LEU A 102 1.12 -2.76 -6.49
CA LEU A 102 1.51 -2.95 -7.89
C LEU A 102 0.38 -3.52 -8.74
N VAL A 103 -0.34 -4.55 -8.29
CA VAL A 103 -1.50 -5.09 -9.02
C VAL A 103 -2.55 -4.01 -9.28
N THR A 104 -2.84 -3.19 -8.27
CA THR A 104 -3.82 -2.10 -8.40
C THR A 104 -3.32 -1.01 -9.36
N PHE A 105 -2.06 -0.59 -9.18
CA PHE A 105 -1.39 0.45 -9.94
C PHE A 105 -1.36 0.09 -11.44
N TYR A 106 -0.79 -1.06 -11.80
CA TYR A 106 -0.70 -1.48 -13.19
C TYR A 106 -2.07 -1.82 -13.80
N GLY A 107 -3.04 -2.28 -13.00
CA GLY A 107 -4.41 -2.46 -13.46
C GLY A 107 -5.06 -1.12 -13.87
N VAL A 108 -4.83 -0.05 -13.11
CA VAL A 108 -5.29 1.29 -13.46
C VAL A 108 -4.56 1.83 -14.69
N LEU A 109 -3.23 1.73 -14.75
CA LEU A 109 -2.45 2.19 -15.91
C LEU A 109 -2.81 1.46 -17.20
N SER A 110 -3.04 0.15 -17.13
CA SER A 110 -3.48 -0.66 -18.27
C SER A 110 -4.79 -0.14 -18.87
N ARG A 111 -5.71 0.33 -18.02
CA ARG A 111 -6.94 1.01 -18.46
C ARG A 111 -6.65 2.40 -19.01
N LEU A 112 -5.93 3.25 -18.27
CA LEU A 112 -5.68 4.65 -18.64
C LEU A 112 -4.95 4.75 -19.98
N TYR A 113 -3.91 3.95 -20.18
CA TYR A 113 -3.10 3.95 -21.39
C TYR A 113 -3.60 2.99 -22.47
N GLY A 114 -4.70 2.26 -22.21
CA GLY A 114 -5.32 1.38 -23.19
C GLY A 114 -4.43 0.22 -23.64
N TRP A 115 -3.55 -0.28 -22.78
CA TRP A 115 -2.55 -1.33 -23.09
C TRP A 115 -3.17 -2.58 -23.73
N LYS A 116 -4.33 -3.02 -23.23
CA LYS A 116 -5.05 -4.17 -23.82
C LYS A 116 -5.40 -3.95 -25.30
N ARG A 117 -5.75 -2.72 -25.69
CA ARG A 117 -6.06 -2.38 -27.10
C ARG A 117 -4.79 -2.31 -27.96
N GLN A 118 -3.65 -2.02 -27.34
CA GLN A 118 -2.34 -1.93 -27.97
C GLN A 118 -1.58 -3.27 -27.97
N GLY A 119 -2.16 -4.34 -27.41
CA GLY A 119 -1.49 -5.63 -27.27
C GLY A 119 -0.35 -5.64 -26.24
N VAL A 120 -0.28 -4.62 -25.37
CA VAL A 120 0.71 -4.54 -24.29
C VAL A 120 0.21 -5.38 -23.11
N PHE A 121 1.05 -6.33 -22.68
CA PHE A 121 0.73 -7.20 -21.54
C PHE A 121 0.97 -6.48 -20.22
N ASN A 122 0.12 -6.72 -19.23
CA ASN A 122 0.28 -6.16 -17.90
C ASN A 122 1.38 -6.95 -17.14
N PRO A 123 2.47 -6.31 -16.68
CA PRO A 123 3.57 -7.03 -16.03
C PRO A 123 3.18 -7.72 -14.73
N THR A 124 2.05 -7.34 -14.10
CA THR A 124 1.58 -8.01 -12.88
C THR A 124 0.84 -9.32 -13.11
N ASP A 125 0.56 -9.64 -14.38
CA ASP A 125 -0.08 -10.89 -14.78
C ASP A 125 0.94 -11.94 -15.24
N GLN A 126 2.24 -11.60 -15.21
CA GLN A 126 3.33 -12.52 -15.54
C GLN A 126 3.66 -13.40 -14.32
N ASP A 127 3.95 -14.69 -14.55
CA ASP A 127 4.19 -15.68 -13.49
C ASP A 127 5.35 -15.29 -12.55
N GLU A 128 6.30 -14.50 -13.04
CA GLU A 128 7.45 -14.04 -12.26
C GLU A 128 7.10 -12.98 -11.22
N MET A 129 5.95 -12.31 -11.33
CA MET A 129 5.42 -11.48 -10.25
C MET A 129 4.79 -12.39 -9.19
N GLN A 130 5.61 -12.92 -8.27
CA GLN A 130 5.12 -13.70 -7.14
C GLN A 130 4.10 -12.88 -6.33
N ARG A 131 2.82 -13.28 -6.39
CA ARG A 131 1.78 -12.72 -5.52
C ARG A 131 2.03 -13.22 -4.11
N VAL A 132 2.37 -12.31 -3.21
CA VAL A 132 2.70 -12.67 -1.82
C VAL A 132 1.43 -12.57 -1.00
N GLY A 133 0.94 -13.70 -0.48
CA GLY A 133 -0.05 -13.73 0.59
C GLY A 133 0.57 -13.25 1.90
N TYR A 134 -0.19 -12.51 2.71
CA TYR A 134 0.17 -12.22 4.09
C TYR A 134 -0.93 -12.71 4.99
N GLU A 135 -0.60 -13.69 5.82
CA GLU A 135 -1.42 -14.07 6.96
C GLU A 135 -1.05 -13.12 8.08
N ALA A 136 -2.01 -12.28 8.48
CA ALA A 136 -1.81 -11.44 9.65
C ALA A 136 -1.65 -12.35 10.87
N PRO A 137 -0.68 -12.07 11.76
CA PRO A 137 -0.59 -12.80 13.01
C PRO A 137 -1.93 -12.62 13.74
N GLU A 138 -2.53 -13.74 14.12
CA GLU A 138 -3.73 -13.75 14.93
C GLU A 138 -3.34 -13.21 16.31
N LEU A 139 -3.79 -11.99 16.63
CA LEU A 139 -3.60 -11.43 17.95
C LEU A 139 -4.60 -12.10 18.88
N PRO A 140 -4.18 -12.63 20.04
CA PRO A 140 -5.10 -13.21 20.99
C PRO A 140 -6.11 -12.13 21.45
N PRO A 141 -7.38 -12.50 21.66
CA PRO A 141 -8.36 -11.58 22.20
C PRO A 141 -7.94 -11.16 23.61
N LEU A 142 -7.95 -9.86 23.87
CA LEU A 142 -7.68 -9.30 25.19
C LEU A 142 -8.80 -9.71 26.15
N GLN A 143 -8.44 -10.39 27.24
CA GLN A 143 -9.40 -10.78 28.28
C GLN A 143 -9.76 -9.60 29.19
N ALA A 144 -10.90 -9.69 29.87
CA ALA A 144 -11.41 -8.62 30.72
C ALA A 144 -10.43 -8.26 31.87
N ASP A 145 -9.82 -9.26 32.51
CA ASP A 145 -8.85 -9.09 33.60
C ASP A 145 -7.51 -8.49 33.11
N GLU A 146 -7.10 -8.80 31.87
CA GLU A 146 -5.93 -8.22 31.23
C GLU A 146 -6.15 -6.73 30.94
N LEU A 147 -7.34 -6.38 30.46
CA LEU A 147 -7.73 -5.01 30.23
C LEU A 147 -7.79 -4.20 31.53
N GLU A 148 -8.40 -4.74 32.58
CA GLU A 148 -8.46 -4.07 33.89
C GLU A 148 -7.05 -3.77 34.43
N ARG A 149 -6.11 -4.70 34.26
CA ARG A 149 -4.70 -4.50 34.61
C ARG A 149 -4.06 -3.39 33.78
N ILE A 150 -4.32 -3.33 32.47
CA ILE A 150 -3.81 -2.26 31.59
C ILE A 150 -4.36 -0.89 32.00
N ILE A 151 -5.68 -0.77 32.19
CA ILE A 151 -6.34 0.47 32.59
C ILE A 151 -5.86 0.92 33.98
N GLY A 152 -5.74 -0.02 34.92
CA GLY A 152 -5.27 0.23 36.28
C GLY A 152 -3.80 0.66 36.35
N ALA A 153 -2.97 0.22 35.41
CA ALA A 153 -1.57 0.58 35.31
C ALA A 153 -1.31 1.97 34.69
N LEU A 154 -2.32 2.57 34.02
CA LEU A 154 -2.18 3.93 33.49
C LEU A 154 -2.08 4.93 34.65
N PRO A 155 -1.06 5.82 34.67
CA PRO A 155 -0.93 6.82 35.72
C PRO A 155 -2.17 7.74 35.77
N GLY A 156 -2.52 8.21 36.97
CA GLY A 156 -3.76 8.96 37.21
C GLY A 156 -3.93 10.27 36.40
N ALA A 157 -2.88 10.75 35.73
CA ALA A 157 -2.92 11.90 34.83
C ALA A 157 -3.49 11.58 33.44
N ASP A 158 -3.74 10.31 33.11
CA ASP A 158 -4.20 9.88 31.78
C ASP A 158 -5.70 9.52 31.77
N GLN A 159 -6.53 10.39 32.35
CA GLN A 159 -7.98 10.19 32.43
C GLN A 159 -8.63 10.07 31.04
N ASP A 160 -8.15 10.84 30.07
CA ASP A 160 -8.67 10.81 28.69
C ASP A 160 -8.40 9.46 28.03
N VAL A 161 -7.20 8.90 28.23
CA VAL A 161 -6.86 7.58 27.72
C VAL A 161 -7.73 6.51 28.39
N ARG A 162 -7.96 6.58 29.70
CA ARG A 162 -8.89 5.66 30.39
C ARG A 162 -10.31 5.77 29.84
N LEU A 163 -10.81 6.97 29.60
CA LEU A 163 -12.14 7.21 29.03
C LEU A 163 -12.25 6.63 27.61
N CYS A 164 -11.24 6.85 26.76
CA CYS A 164 -11.18 6.27 25.42
C CYS A 164 -11.21 4.74 25.44
N HIS A 165 -10.49 4.10 26.36
CA HIS A 165 -10.52 2.64 26.51
C HIS A 165 -11.91 2.14 26.95
N LEU A 166 -12.56 2.82 27.89
CA LEU A 166 -13.92 2.48 28.30
C LEU A 166 -14.94 2.65 27.16
N LEU A 167 -14.81 3.72 26.36
CA LEU A 167 -15.66 3.96 25.19
C LEU A 167 -15.47 2.89 24.11
N LEU A 168 -14.23 2.50 23.80
CA LEU A 168 -13.93 1.40 22.87
C LEU A 168 -14.65 0.11 23.27
N MET A 169 -14.60 -0.22 24.55
CA MET A 169 -15.16 -1.47 25.07
C MET A 169 -16.67 -1.50 25.14
N THR A 170 -17.28 -0.38 25.56
CA THR A 170 -18.72 -0.29 25.76
C THR A 170 -19.49 -0.15 24.45
N THR A 171 -18.87 0.47 23.44
CA THR A 171 -19.53 0.75 22.15
C THR A 171 -19.12 -0.21 21.03
N GLY A 172 -17.96 -0.87 21.15
CA GLY A 172 -17.38 -1.68 20.08
C GLY A 172 -16.95 -0.86 18.85
N LEU A 173 -16.91 0.48 18.97
CA LEU A 173 -16.44 1.37 17.92
C LEU A 173 -14.95 1.18 17.66
N ARG A 174 -14.53 1.49 16.43
CA ARG A 174 -13.12 1.56 16.08
C ARG A 174 -12.51 2.82 16.67
N PRO A 175 -11.20 2.84 17.00
CA PRO A 175 -10.54 4.04 17.53
C PRO A 175 -10.75 5.29 16.66
N VAL A 176 -10.71 5.14 15.33
CA VAL A 176 -10.95 6.26 14.41
C VAL A 176 -12.38 6.80 14.48
N GLU A 177 -13.35 5.99 14.86
CA GLU A 177 -14.75 6.42 15.00
C GLU A 177 -14.91 7.21 16.30
N ILE A 178 -14.22 6.81 17.38
CA ILE A 178 -14.25 7.52 18.66
C ILE A 178 -13.66 8.92 18.56
N VAL A 179 -12.53 9.07 17.86
CA VAL A 179 -11.88 10.39 17.70
C VAL A 179 -12.75 11.36 16.89
N ASN A 180 -13.66 10.84 16.07
CA ASN A 180 -14.59 11.64 15.26
C ASN A 180 -16.00 11.74 15.88
N LEU A 181 -16.16 11.35 17.15
CA LEU A 181 -17.43 11.54 17.85
C LEU A 181 -17.65 13.03 18.12
N GLU A 182 -18.63 13.61 17.44
CA GLU A 182 -19.05 14.97 17.75
C GLU A 182 -20.03 14.95 18.94
N PRO A 183 -19.88 15.86 19.92
CA PRO A 183 -20.85 15.98 21.02
C PRO A 183 -22.30 16.15 20.54
N ALA A 184 -22.49 16.78 19.37
CA ALA A 184 -23.79 16.94 18.72
C ALA A 184 -24.45 15.59 18.36
N SER A 185 -23.67 14.55 18.07
CA SER A 185 -24.17 13.20 17.75
C SER A 185 -24.87 12.51 18.92
N PHE A 186 -24.70 13.02 20.16
CA PHE A 186 -25.34 12.50 21.37
C PHE A 186 -26.55 13.31 21.81
N LEU A 187 -26.71 14.53 21.30
CA LEU A 187 -27.75 15.46 21.74
C LEU A 187 -29.05 15.39 20.93
N ASP A 188 -29.07 14.60 19.85
CA ASP A 188 -30.25 14.41 18.99
C ASP A 188 -31.22 13.31 19.49
N THR A 189 -30.98 12.76 20.68
CA THR A 189 -31.90 11.83 21.38
C THR A 189 -32.77 12.53 22.42
N ARG A 190 -32.97 13.85 22.32
CA ARG A 190 -34.02 14.52 23.09
C ARG A 190 -35.39 14.16 22.50
N VAL A 191 -35.97 13.10 23.05
CA VAL A 191 -37.40 12.97 23.37
C VAL A 191 -38.36 13.45 22.27
N GLN A 192 -38.87 12.51 21.47
CA GLN A 192 -40.24 12.59 20.96
C GLN A 192 -41.12 11.65 21.78
#